data_AF-A0A2N6DJ29-F1
#
_entry.id   AF-A0A2N6DJ29-F1
#
_cell.length_a   1.000
_cell.length_b   1.000
_cell.length_c   1.000
_cell.angle_alpha   90.00
_cell.angle_beta   90.00
_cell.angle_gamma   90.00
#
_symmetry.space_group_name_H-M   'P 1'
#
loop_
_entity.id
_entity.type
_entity.pdbx_description
1 polymer ?
#
loop_
_entity_poly.entity_id
_entity_poly.type
_entity_poly.pdbx_seq_one_letter_code
_entity_poly.pdbx_strand_id
1 'polypeptide(L)'
;MAGDVNIFSMSSSDAGEAGNRFLNSVKRKLLGDKKKHQSSDYHMKVYDIIKQIVCYNQGKILEFNFELSNKHRIMRDVLTEYKGDSTDANKQKLNDARSVLLNYIGIETVNIYKVNIGFLKTYYKMRDIENIPRCCIKTVSASKDRIVDNYRDHDAYKGENMASSAIDENTGFSQVLNTGVYYLENNIPEKAIAGYYKNPRLNNERVRRYKKSNRNGEGVDHEWVHCWDGQDPTDYKACYKSTLIIPMTLMNNNDLPSGFMDKIAKGHKSKRTNWGFVCLDSIKEGFFLDDIDVNIGYIVADMLSMYYIKSYIYTDTSRTYNEATTFLRSK
;
A
#
# COMPACT_ATOMS: atom_id res chain seq x y z
N MET A 1 -46.41 34.79 77.59
CA MET A 1 -45.18 34.95 78.38
C MET A 1 -44.01 34.48 77.53
N ALA A 2 -42.87 35.16 77.64
CA ALA A 2 -41.60 35.03 76.89
C ALA A 2 -41.24 33.59 76.46
N GLY A 3 -40.61 33.29 75.33
CA GLY A 3 -39.60 34.03 74.57
C GLY A 3 -38.36 33.15 74.52
N ASP A 4 -37.86 32.78 73.33
CA ASP A 4 -36.43 32.58 73.05
C ASP A 4 -36.19 32.41 71.55
N VAL A 5 -35.24 33.21 71.08
CA VAL A 5 -34.66 33.20 69.74
C VAL A 5 -33.45 32.28 69.78
N ASN A 6 -33.31 31.38 68.80
CA ASN A 6 -31.99 30.84 68.48
C ASN A 6 -31.77 30.72 66.97
N ILE A 7 -30.58 31.12 66.57
CA ILE A 7 -30.12 31.44 65.22
C ILE A 7 -29.22 30.29 64.70
N PHE A 8 -29.27 30.04 63.39
CA PHE A 8 -28.36 29.24 62.54
C PHE A 8 -28.21 27.73 62.80
N SER A 9 -28.79 26.92 61.89
CA SER A 9 -28.03 25.91 61.12
C SER A 9 -28.79 25.52 59.86
N MET A 10 -28.27 25.89 58.68
CA MET A 10 -28.68 25.28 57.41
C MET A 10 -27.70 24.16 57.09
N SER A 11 -28.25 22.96 56.88
CA SER A 11 -27.53 21.73 56.55
C SER A 11 -27.01 21.75 55.10
N SER A 12 -25.81 21.20 54.94
CA SER A 12 -24.93 21.21 53.77
C SER A 12 -25.28 20.21 52.64
N SER A 13 -26.54 19.76 52.51
CA SER A 13 -26.86 18.67 51.56
C SER A 13 -27.35 19.10 50.17
N ASP A 14 -27.83 20.33 49.96
CA ASP A 14 -28.42 20.72 48.65
C ASP A 14 -27.54 21.64 47.78
N ALA A 15 -26.39 22.08 48.29
CA ALA A 15 -25.38 22.80 47.50
C ALA A 15 -24.43 21.86 46.71
N GLY A 16 -24.34 20.58 47.10
CA GLY A 16 -23.44 19.60 46.49
C GLY A 16 -23.93 19.01 45.16
N GLU A 17 -25.24 18.87 44.99
CA GLU A 17 -25.80 18.23 43.78
C GLU A 17 -25.86 19.18 42.56
N ALA A 18 -26.13 20.46 42.77
CA ALA A 18 -26.13 21.47 41.70
C ALA A 18 -24.69 21.76 41.20
N GLY A 19 -23.70 21.79 42.11
CA GLY A 19 -22.29 21.97 41.77
C GLY A 19 -21.71 20.81 40.95
N ASN A 20 -22.09 19.58 41.26
CA ASN A 20 -21.63 18.39 40.52
C ASN A 20 -22.22 18.28 39.11
N ARG A 21 -23.46 18.74 38.87
CA ARG A 21 -24.06 18.78 37.52
C ARG A 21 -23.41 19.86 36.64
N PHE A 22 -23.09 21.02 37.22
CA PHE A 22 -22.39 22.10 36.51
C PHE A 22 -20.95 21.70 36.14
N LEU A 23 -20.19 21.14 37.08
CA LEU A 23 -18.82 20.68 36.81
C LEU A 23 -18.76 19.53 35.81
N ASN A 24 -19.75 18.62 35.80
CA ASN A 24 -19.83 17.55 34.80
C ASN A 24 -20.28 18.03 33.41
N SER A 25 -21.10 19.09 33.35
CA SER A 25 -21.46 19.78 32.10
C SER A 25 -20.25 20.52 31.52
N VAL A 26 -19.50 21.25 32.35
CA VAL A 26 -18.28 21.96 31.96
C VAL A 26 -17.16 20.98 31.59
N LYS A 27 -16.96 19.86 32.33
CA LYS A 27 -16.04 18.79 31.92
C LYS A 27 -16.45 18.15 30.60
N ARG A 28 -17.73 17.87 30.35
CA ARG A 28 -18.20 17.32 29.06
C ARG A 28 -18.03 18.30 27.91
N LYS A 29 -18.25 19.60 28.13
CA LYS A 29 -18.03 20.65 27.13
C LYS A 29 -16.54 20.85 26.85
N LEU A 30 -15.69 20.92 27.88
CA LEU A 30 -14.23 21.04 27.73
C LEU A 30 -13.54 19.77 27.19
N LEU A 31 -14.02 18.57 27.53
CA LEU A 31 -13.53 17.30 26.96
C LEU A 31 -14.07 17.07 25.54
N GLY A 32 -15.30 17.52 25.26
CA GLY A 32 -15.88 17.54 23.91
C GLY A 32 -15.17 18.52 22.98
N ASP A 33 -14.80 19.70 23.50
CA ASP A 33 -14.07 20.74 22.75
C ASP A 33 -12.59 20.37 22.56
N LYS A 34 -11.95 19.71 23.54
CA LYS A 34 -10.60 19.11 23.35
C LYS A 34 -10.60 17.97 22.32
N LYS A 35 -11.60 17.08 22.33
CA LYS A 35 -11.74 16.04 21.29
C LYS A 35 -12.07 16.63 19.91
N LYS A 36 -12.86 17.71 19.84
CA LYS A 36 -13.13 18.43 18.58
C LYS A 36 -11.90 19.16 18.03
N HIS A 37 -11.11 19.82 18.87
CA HIS A 37 -9.87 20.47 18.42
C HIS A 37 -8.78 19.47 18.03
N GLN A 38 -8.65 18.36 18.76
CA GLN A 38 -7.71 17.29 18.41
C GLN A 38 -8.13 16.55 17.13
N SER A 39 -9.44 16.40 16.91
CA SER A 39 -10.00 15.90 15.65
C SER A 39 -9.73 16.86 14.50
N SER A 40 -9.99 18.17 14.65
CA SER A 40 -9.74 19.16 13.60
C SER A 40 -8.26 19.22 13.18
N ASP A 41 -7.34 19.19 14.13
CA ASP A 41 -5.89 19.19 13.86
C ASP A 41 -5.45 17.90 13.14
N TYR A 42 -5.99 16.74 13.54
CA TYR A 42 -5.74 15.47 12.83
C TYR A 42 -6.22 15.53 11.38
N HIS A 43 -7.44 15.99 11.12
CA HIS A 43 -7.97 16.10 9.76
C HIS A 43 -7.15 17.06 8.89
N MET A 44 -6.71 18.20 9.45
CA MET A 44 -5.84 19.14 8.75
C MET A 44 -4.50 18.51 8.37
N LYS A 45 -3.87 17.76 9.29
CA LYS A 45 -2.62 17.05 9.00
C LYS A 45 -2.79 15.95 7.95
N VAL A 46 -3.91 15.21 7.98
CA VAL A 46 -4.22 14.22 6.93
C VAL A 46 -4.40 14.91 5.58
N TYR A 47 -5.11 16.04 5.54
CA TYR A 47 -5.25 16.83 4.32
C TYR A 47 -3.90 17.32 3.78
N ASP A 48 -3.00 17.77 4.65
CA ASP A 48 -1.65 18.19 4.26
C ASP A 48 -0.83 17.03 3.67
N ILE A 49 -0.98 15.81 4.18
CA ILE A 49 -0.35 14.62 3.61
C ILE A 49 -0.92 14.32 2.23
N ILE A 50 -2.25 14.34 2.08
CA ILE A 50 -2.90 14.12 0.77
C ILE A 50 -2.40 15.14 -0.24
N LYS A 51 -2.36 16.43 0.14
CA LYS A 51 -1.82 17.49 -0.69
C LYS A 51 -0.37 17.22 -1.11
N GLN A 52 0.49 16.80 -0.18
CA GLN A 52 1.88 16.45 -0.48
C GLN A 52 1.99 15.27 -1.46
N ILE A 53 1.20 14.21 -1.26
CA ILE A 53 1.14 13.06 -2.18
C ILE A 53 0.77 13.53 -3.58
N VAL A 54 -0.30 14.32 -3.71
CA VAL A 54 -0.79 14.81 -5.01
C VAL A 54 0.25 15.71 -5.67
N CYS A 55 0.77 16.72 -4.97
CA CYS A 55 1.74 17.66 -5.53
C CYS A 55 3.03 16.96 -5.97
N TYR A 56 3.55 16.03 -5.16
CA TYR A 56 4.73 15.25 -5.54
C TYR A 56 4.48 14.45 -6.81
N ASN A 57 3.39 13.66 -6.85
CA ASN A 57 3.13 12.78 -7.99
C ASN A 57 2.78 13.56 -9.27
N GLN A 58 2.12 14.72 -9.18
CA GLN A 58 1.86 15.55 -10.36
C GLN A 58 3.16 15.97 -11.06
N GLY A 59 4.11 16.55 -10.31
CA GLY A 59 5.41 16.92 -10.87
C GLY A 59 6.17 15.69 -11.36
N LYS A 60 6.16 14.63 -10.57
CA LYS A 60 6.97 13.45 -10.85
C LYS A 60 6.48 12.61 -12.02
N ILE A 61 5.17 12.53 -12.25
CA ILE A 61 4.58 11.90 -13.45
C ILE A 61 5.01 12.64 -14.71
N LEU A 62 5.04 13.98 -14.69
CA LEU A 62 5.46 14.78 -15.85
C LEU A 62 6.94 14.54 -16.17
N GLU A 63 7.80 14.61 -15.16
CA GLU A 63 9.23 14.32 -15.29
C GLU A 63 9.48 12.91 -15.82
N PHE A 64 8.82 11.91 -15.21
CA PHE A 64 8.94 10.51 -15.60
C PHE A 64 8.53 10.28 -17.06
N ASN A 65 7.40 10.87 -17.47
CA ASN A 65 6.92 10.76 -18.84
C ASN A 65 7.85 11.46 -19.85
N PHE A 66 8.41 12.63 -19.51
CA PHE A 66 9.37 13.33 -20.34
C PHE A 66 10.63 12.49 -20.58
N GLU A 67 11.21 11.94 -19.52
CA GLU A 67 12.41 11.12 -19.59
C GLU A 67 12.19 9.79 -20.31
N LEU A 68 11.05 9.14 -20.09
CA LEU A 68 10.65 7.96 -20.86
C LEU A 68 10.59 8.28 -22.35
N SER A 69 9.96 9.39 -22.72
CA SER A 69 9.85 9.82 -24.11
C SER A 69 11.23 10.09 -24.74
N ASN A 70 12.13 10.73 -24.01
CA ASN A 70 13.49 11.03 -24.50
C ASN A 70 14.30 9.75 -24.73
N LYS A 71 14.31 8.84 -23.75
CA LYS A 71 15.05 7.57 -23.83
C LYS A 71 14.47 6.66 -24.90
N HIS A 72 13.15 6.62 -25.02
CA HIS A 72 12.46 5.89 -26.08
C HIS A 72 12.78 6.44 -27.47
N ARG A 73 12.83 7.77 -27.63
CA ARG A 73 13.27 8.42 -28.88
C ARG A 73 14.68 8.01 -29.27
N ILE A 74 15.63 8.03 -28.33
CA ILE A 74 17.02 7.60 -28.61
C ILE A 74 17.04 6.17 -29.12
N MET A 75 16.34 5.24 -28.47
CA MET A 75 16.22 3.85 -28.94
C MET A 75 15.61 3.75 -30.34
N ARG A 76 14.59 4.56 -30.64
CA ARG A 76 13.96 4.62 -31.97
C ARG A 76 14.94 5.08 -33.04
N ASP A 77 15.71 6.11 -32.74
CA ASP A 77 16.65 6.71 -33.69
C ASP A 77 17.77 5.70 -34.01
N VAL A 78 18.30 5.01 -32.99
CA VAL A 78 19.26 3.91 -33.14
C VAL A 78 18.69 2.74 -33.96
N LEU A 79 17.44 2.33 -33.69
CA LEU A 79 16.77 1.29 -34.47
C LEU A 79 16.61 1.70 -35.94
N THR A 80 16.31 2.97 -36.20
CA THR A 80 16.11 3.48 -37.56
C THR A 80 17.42 3.54 -38.33
N GLU A 81 18.50 3.97 -37.69
CA GLU A 81 19.85 4.01 -38.27
C GLU A 81 20.33 2.64 -38.73
N TYR A 82 20.07 1.59 -37.93
CA TYR A 82 20.58 0.23 -38.20
C TYR A 82 19.53 -0.71 -38.79
N LYS A 83 18.41 -0.18 -39.26
CA LYS A 83 17.33 -1.00 -39.82
C LYS A 83 17.80 -1.69 -41.10
N GLY A 84 18.00 -3.01 -41.01
CA GLY A 84 18.48 -3.83 -42.13
C GLY A 84 19.98 -4.14 -42.10
N ASP A 85 20.72 -3.62 -41.11
CA ASP A 85 22.14 -3.92 -40.88
C ASP A 85 22.33 -4.53 -39.49
N SER A 86 22.20 -5.85 -39.43
CA SER A 86 22.18 -6.64 -38.19
C SER A 86 23.56 -7.11 -37.71
N THR A 87 24.60 -6.31 -37.94
CA THR A 87 25.92 -6.58 -37.35
C THR A 87 25.88 -6.58 -35.81
N ASP A 88 26.78 -7.32 -35.18
CA ASP A 88 26.85 -7.41 -33.71
C ASP A 88 27.07 -6.05 -33.06
N ALA A 89 27.89 -5.19 -33.68
CA ALA A 89 28.14 -3.82 -33.20
C ALA A 89 26.85 -2.98 -33.17
N ASN A 90 26.01 -3.08 -34.20
CA ASN A 90 24.74 -2.36 -34.27
C ASN A 90 23.70 -2.92 -33.28
N LYS A 91 23.63 -4.25 -33.15
CA LYS A 91 22.80 -4.90 -32.13
C LYS A 91 23.21 -4.47 -30.72
N GLN A 92 24.51 -4.37 -30.43
CA GLN A 92 24.98 -3.91 -29.12
C GLN A 92 24.53 -2.46 -28.83
N LYS A 93 24.71 -1.54 -29.78
CA LYS A 93 24.25 -0.14 -29.61
C LYS A 93 22.75 -0.05 -29.34
N LEU A 94 21.94 -0.82 -30.06
CA LEU A 94 20.50 -0.87 -29.82
C LEU A 94 20.17 -1.47 -28.45
N ASN A 95 20.88 -2.52 -28.04
CA ASN A 95 20.72 -3.12 -26.72
C ASN A 95 21.09 -2.14 -25.60
N ASP A 96 22.13 -1.33 -25.77
CA ASP A 96 22.53 -0.30 -24.82
C ASP A 96 21.44 0.77 -24.68
N ALA A 97 20.90 1.27 -25.80
CA ALA A 97 19.80 2.23 -25.79
C ALA A 97 18.53 1.66 -25.12
N ARG A 98 18.20 0.38 -25.39
CA ARG A 98 17.10 -0.32 -24.72
C ARG A 98 17.36 -0.47 -23.22
N SER A 99 18.59 -0.81 -22.83
CA SER A 99 18.98 -0.98 -21.43
C SER A 99 18.90 0.34 -20.67
N VAL A 100 19.26 1.47 -21.28
CA VAL A 100 19.08 2.81 -20.70
C VAL A 100 17.61 3.10 -20.37
N LEU A 101 16.69 2.76 -21.28
CA LEU A 101 15.25 2.91 -21.05
C LEU A 101 14.77 2.02 -19.87
N LEU A 102 15.13 0.74 -19.87
CA LEU A 102 14.71 -0.21 -18.84
C LEU A 102 15.32 0.10 -17.47
N ASN A 103 16.59 0.49 -17.43
CA ASN A 103 17.26 0.88 -16.20
C ASN A 103 16.62 2.14 -15.59
N TYR A 104 16.26 3.11 -16.44
CA TYR A 104 15.53 4.29 -15.98
C TYR A 104 14.18 3.91 -15.37
N ILE A 105 13.39 3.06 -16.07
CA ILE A 105 12.12 2.55 -15.54
C ILE A 105 12.35 1.89 -14.17
N GLY A 106 13.27 0.93 -14.07
CA GLY A 106 13.49 0.17 -12.83
C GLY A 106 13.94 1.05 -11.66
N ILE A 107 14.98 1.85 -11.86
CA ILE A 107 15.55 2.71 -10.81
C ILE A 107 14.53 3.75 -10.35
N GLU A 108 13.93 4.46 -11.31
CA GLU A 108 13.11 5.61 -10.97
C GLU A 108 11.79 5.20 -10.34
N THR A 109 11.22 4.09 -10.80
CA THR A 109 10.02 3.51 -10.22
C THR A 109 10.24 3.11 -8.75
N VAL A 110 11.41 2.54 -8.41
CA VAL A 110 11.77 2.26 -7.01
C VAL A 110 11.90 3.53 -6.17
N ASN A 111 12.48 4.61 -6.72
CA ASN A 111 12.58 5.89 -6.03
C ASN A 111 11.19 6.48 -5.73
N ILE A 112 10.28 6.43 -6.71
CA ILE A 112 8.89 6.86 -6.58
C ILE A 112 8.16 6.05 -5.50
N TYR A 113 8.37 4.73 -5.42
CA TYR A 113 7.80 3.90 -4.36
C TYR A 113 8.28 4.33 -2.98
N LYS A 114 9.60 4.53 -2.81
CA LYS A 114 10.17 4.94 -1.51
C LYS A 114 9.52 6.23 -1.00
N VAL A 115 9.33 7.23 -1.86
CA VAL A 115 8.70 8.49 -1.48
C VAL A 115 7.22 8.30 -1.13
N ASN A 116 6.46 7.61 -1.97
CA ASN A 116 5.03 7.37 -1.72
C ASN A 116 4.77 6.54 -0.46
N ILE A 117 5.58 5.50 -0.22
CA ILE A 117 5.56 4.75 1.03
C ILE A 117 5.97 5.62 2.22
N GLY A 118 6.90 6.57 2.03
CA GLY A 118 7.24 7.58 3.04
C GLY A 118 6.03 8.42 3.49
N PHE A 119 5.16 8.81 2.56
CA PHE A 119 3.91 9.50 2.88
C PHE A 119 2.95 8.62 3.69
N LEU A 120 2.75 7.36 3.29
CA LEU A 120 1.93 6.41 4.05
C LEU A 120 2.46 6.19 5.47
N LYS A 121 3.78 6.04 5.62
CA LYS A 121 4.40 5.93 6.93
C LYS A 121 4.19 7.18 7.77
N THR A 122 4.28 8.36 7.17
CA THR A 122 4.03 9.64 7.86
C THR A 122 2.59 9.69 8.36
N TYR A 123 1.64 9.27 7.53
CA TYR A 123 0.24 9.13 7.92
C TYR A 123 0.06 8.16 9.11
N TYR A 124 0.61 6.95 9.03
CA TYR A 124 0.45 5.96 10.11
C TYR A 124 1.18 6.36 11.40
N LYS A 125 2.31 7.06 11.32
CA LYS A 125 3.00 7.63 12.50
C LYS A 125 2.13 8.59 13.30
N MET A 126 1.19 9.28 12.65
CA MET A 126 0.24 10.16 13.33
C MET A 126 -0.83 9.39 14.12
N ARG A 127 -1.06 8.11 13.77
CA ARG A 127 -2.05 7.25 14.44
C ARG A 127 -1.42 6.37 15.50
N ASP A 128 -0.32 5.70 15.17
CA ASP A 128 0.40 4.80 16.06
C ASP A 128 1.89 4.81 15.68
N ILE A 129 2.68 5.53 16.47
CA ILE A 129 4.12 5.71 16.20
C ILE A 129 4.91 4.42 16.39
N GLU A 130 4.43 3.52 17.25
CA GLU A 130 5.12 2.28 17.60
C GLU A 130 4.83 1.17 16.59
N ASN A 131 3.66 1.22 15.92
CA ASN A 131 3.16 0.13 15.08
C ASN A 131 2.85 0.61 13.66
N ILE A 132 3.84 1.24 13.03
CA ILE A 132 3.76 1.65 11.63
C ILE A 132 3.70 0.39 10.77
N PRO A 133 2.68 0.23 9.90
CA PRO A 133 2.58 -0.92 9.01
C PRO A 133 3.80 -1.03 8.10
N ARG A 134 4.25 -2.27 7.90
CA ARG A 134 5.17 -2.59 6.82
C ARG A 134 4.46 -2.35 5.50
N CYS A 135 5.14 -1.69 4.58
CA CYS A 135 4.62 -1.45 3.25
C CYS A 135 5.37 -2.28 2.21
N CYS A 136 4.67 -2.83 1.23
CA CYS A 136 5.30 -3.42 0.06
C CYS A 136 4.49 -3.19 -1.22
N ILE A 137 5.20 -3.16 -2.35
CA ILE A 137 4.62 -3.08 -3.68
C ILE A 137 4.89 -4.41 -4.38
N LYS A 138 3.82 -5.02 -4.87
CA LYS A 138 3.87 -6.31 -5.56
C LYS A 138 3.20 -6.22 -6.92
N THR A 139 3.60 -7.04 -7.87
CA THR A 139 2.92 -7.15 -9.17
C THR A 139 2.59 -8.58 -9.51
N VAL A 140 1.77 -8.74 -10.53
CA VAL A 140 1.54 -10.04 -11.14
C VAL A 140 2.68 -10.32 -12.13
N SER A 141 3.19 -11.54 -12.16
CA SER A 141 4.19 -12.01 -13.13
C SER A 141 3.67 -11.90 -14.57
N ALA A 142 4.58 -11.93 -15.55
CA ALA A 142 4.22 -11.94 -16.96
C ALA A 142 3.34 -13.16 -17.35
N SER A 143 3.54 -14.30 -16.68
CA SER A 143 2.73 -15.52 -16.82
C SER A 143 1.35 -15.43 -16.16
N LYS A 144 1.08 -14.36 -15.41
CA LYS A 144 -0.21 -14.05 -14.77
C LYS A 144 -0.71 -15.05 -13.72
N ASP A 145 0.19 -15.86 -13.18
CA ASP A 145 -0.09 -16.91 -12.21
C ASP A 145 0.57 -16.68 -10.85
N ARG A 146 1.55 -15.76 -10.79
CA ARG A 146 2.36 -15.52 -9.59
C ARG A 146 2.36 -14.04 -9.19
N ILE A 147 2.46 -13.81 -7.89
CA ILE A 147 2.74 -12.50 -7.29
C ILE A 147 4.25 -12.37 -7.12
N VAL A 148 4.80 -11.21 -7.48
CA VAL A 148 6.24 -10.90 -7.44
C VAL A 148 6.44 -9.61 -6.64
N ASP A 149 7.43 -9.62 -5.74
CA ASP A 149 7.79 -8.46 -4.93
C ASP A 149 8.63 -7.47 -5.74
N ASN A 150 8.13 -6.25 -5.97
CA ASN A 150 8.91 -5.19 -6.63
C ASN A 150 9.58 -4.25 -5.63
N TYR A 151 8.94 -4.04 -4.48
CA TYR A 151 9.49 -3.21 -3.43
C TYR A 151 9.00 -3.69 -2.08
N ARG A 152 9.89 -3.65 -1.10
CA ARG A 152 9.59 -4.08 0.26
C ARG A 152 10.34 -3.19 1.22
N ASP A 153 9.61 -2.67 2.18
CA ASP A 153 10.19 -1.88 3.24
C ASP A 153 11.19 -2.72 4.05
N HIS A 154 12.36 -2.13 4.32
CA HIS A 154 13.55 -2.70 4.96
C HIS A 154 14.45 -3.65 4.15
N ASP A 155 14.08 -4.02 2.93
CA ASP A 155 15.00 -4.75 2.06
C ASP A 155 15.83 -3.76 1.25
N ALA A 156 17.13 -3.68 1.55
CA ALA A 156 18.09 -3.26 0.55
C ALA A 156 17.86 -4.19 -0.64
N TYR A 157 17.44 -3.65 -1.78
CA TYR A 157 17.09 -4.36 -3.00
C TYR A 157 18.22 -5.33 -3.40
N LYS A 158 18.19 -6.57 -2.90
CA LYS A 158 19.09 -7.65 -3.27
C LYS A 158 18.38 -8.40 -4.39
N GLY A 159 18.55 -7.92 -5.63
CA GLY A 159 17.80 -8.31 -6.82
C GLY A 159 17.87 -9.78 -7.25
N GLU A 160 18.21 -10.72 -6.36
CA GLU A 160 18.47 -12.13 -6.70
C GLU A 160 17.44 -13.11 -6.14
N ASN A 161 16.52 -12.70 -5.26
CA ASN A 161 15.44 -13.58 -4.79
C ASN A 161 14.13 -12.81 -4.58
N MET A 162 13.49 -12.36 -5.66
CA MET A 162 12.11 -11.89 -5.57
C MET A 162 11.23 -13.06 -5.13
N ALA A 163 10.79 -13.03 -3.87
CA ALA A 163 9.83 -14.00 -3.38
C ALA A 163 8.60 -13.98 -4.30
N SER A 164 8.28 -15.13 -4.87
CA SER A 164 7.09 -15.29 -5.69
C SER A 164 6.22 -16.40 -5.13
N SER A 165 4.91 -16.19 -5.21
CA SER A 165 3.91 -17.16 -4.76
C SER A 165 2.80 -17.28 -5.77
N ALA A 166 2.18 -18.44 -5.87
CA ALA A 166 1.01 -18.59 -6.72
C ALA A 166 -0.16 -17.74 -6.16
N ILE A 167 -0.96 -17.17 -7.06
CA ILE A 167 -2.05 -16.25 -6.67
C ILE A 167 -3.09 -16.95 -5.80
N ASP A 168 -3.42 -18.20 -6.12
CA ASP A 168 -4.44 -19.02 -5.46
C ASP A 168 -4.02 -19.55 -4.07
N GLU A 169 -2.73 -19.51 -3.77
CA GLU A 169 -2.18 -19.84 -2.45
C GLU A 169 -2.30 -18.67 -1.44
N ASN A 170 -2.73 -17.49 -1.89
CA ASN A 170 -2.91 -16.32 -1.05
C ASN A 170 -4.33 -15.75 -1.15
N THR A 171 -5.09 -15.86 -0.06
CA THR A 171 -6.51 -15.42 -0.02
C THR A 171 -6.67 -13.96 -0.42
N GLY A 172 -5.78 -13.08 0.06
CA GLY A 172 -5.87 -11.65 -0.17
C GLY A 172 -5.68 -11.29 -1.65
N PHE A 173 -4.61 -11.77 -2.28
CA PHE A 173 -4.36 -11.49 -3.70
C PHE A 173 -5.41 -12.11 -4.61
N SER A 174 -5.84 -13.34 -4.32
CA SER A 174 -6.92 -14.00 -5.06
C SER A 174 -8.21 -13.19 -5.00
N GLN A 175 -8.62 -12.74 -3.81
CA GLN A 175 -9.81 -11.91 -3.66
C GLN A 175 -9.69 -10.60 -4.43
N VAL A 176 -8.60 -9.86 -4.27
CA VAL A 176 -8.40 -8.57 -4.97
C VAL A 176 -8.45 -8.73 -6.48
N LEU A 177 -7.87 -9.79 -7.03
CA LEU A 177 -7.91 -10.04 -8.48
C LEU A 177 -9.30 -10.44 -8.97
N ASN A 178 -10.05 -11.20 -8.18
CA ASN A 178 -11.39 -11.67 -8.53
C ASN A 178 -12.44 -10.56 -8.44
N THR A 179 -12.40 -9.74 -7.38
CA THR A 179 -13.39 -8.68 -7.15
C THR A 179 -12.96 -7.35 -7.75
N GLY A 180 -11.65 -7.15 -7.95
CA GLY A 180 -11.04 -5.86 -8.26
C GLY A 180 -11.05 -4.87 -7.09
N VAL A 181 -11.59 -5.21 -5.93
CA VAL A 181 -11.68 -4.35 -4.74
C VAL A 181 -10.55 -4.71 -3.78
N TYR A 182 -10.17 -3.79 -2.91
CA TYR A 182 -9.20 -4.04 -1.84
C TYR A 182 -9.58 -5.26 -0.97
N TYR A 183 -8.58 -5.81 -0.30
CA TYR A 183 -8.74 -6.84 0.73
C TYR A 183 -8.29 -6.28 2.07
N LEU A 184 -9.18 -6.31 3.05
CA LEU A 184 -8.88 -5.93 4.42
C LEU A 184 -9.13 -7.14 5.34
N GLU A 185 -8.10 -7.52 6.08
CA GLU A 185 -8.21 -8.49 7.16
C GLU A 185 -7.56 -7.93 8.43
N ASN A 186 -8.35 -7.79 9.48
CA ASN A 186 -7.90 -7.23 10.76
C ASN A 186 -7.66 -8.33 11.82
N ASN A 187 -7.99 -9.58 11.55
CA ASN A 187 -7.81 -10.68 12.48
C ASN A 187 -7.39 -11.96 11.74
N ILE A 188 -6.19 -11.90 11.17
CA ILE A 188 -5.57 -13.02 10.45
C ILE A 188 -5.48 -14.27 11.33
N PRO A 189 -5.04 -14.21 12.61
CA PRO A 189 -4.90 -15.43 13.41
C PRO A 189 -6.20 -16.22 13.51
N GLU A 190 -7.33 -15.56 13.80
CA GLU A 190 -8.64 -16.22 13.89
C GLU A 190 -9.07 -16.79 12.52
N LYS A 191 -8.96 -16.02 11.44
CA LYS A 191 -9.35 -16.50 10.11
C LYS A 191 -8.45 -17.63 9.60
N ALA A 192 -7.17 -17.63 9.96
CA ALA A 192 -6.24 -18.68 9.59
C ALA A 192 -6.52 -19.98 10.37
N ILE A 193 -6.82 -19.89 11.68
CA ILE A 193 -7.27 -21.04 12.48
C ILE A 193 -8.54 -21.67 11.87
N ALA A 194 -9.50 -20.84 11.47
CA ALA A 194 -10.74 -21.30 10.85
C ALA A 194 -10.56 -21.80 9.40
N GLY A 195 -9.37 -21.66 8.81
CA GLY A 195 -9.08 -22.07 7.43
C GLY A 195 -9.58 -21.12 6.34
N TYR A 196 -10.06 -19.92 6.71
CA TYR A 196 -10.56 -18.91 5.78
C TYR A 196 -9.48 -17.97 5.24
N TYR A 197 -8.31 -17.91 5.89
CA TYR A 197 -7.14 -17.16 5.41
C TYR A 197 -5.99 -18.09 5.08
N LYS A 198 -5.44 -17.94 3.87
CA LYS A 198 -4.27 -18.67 3.36
C LYS A 198 -3.16 -17.69 3.01
N ASN A 199 -1.94 -18.05 3.40
CA ASN A 199 -0.72 -17.38 2.99
C ASN A 199 0.37 -18.44 2.80
N PRO A 200 1.15 -18.39 1.71
CA PRO A 200 2.22 -19.38 1.46
C PRO A 200 3.27 -19.45 2.55
N ARG A 201 3.41 -18.38 3.35
CA ARG A 201 4.37 -18.33 4.48
C ARG A 201 3.77 -18.81 5.80
N LEU A 202 2.49 -19.15 5.87
CA LEU A 202 1.86 -19.66 7.10
C LEU A 202 1.89 -21.19 7.14
N ASN A 203 2.39 -21.72 8.24
CA ASN A 203 2.37 -23.15 8.51
C ASN A 203 1.02 -23.57 9.10
N ASN A 204 0.16 -24.18 8.29
CA ASN A 204 -1.20 -24.56 8.69
C ASN A 204 -1.26 -25.46 9.94
N GLU A 205 -0.27 -26.34 10.14
CA GLU A 205 -0.25 -27.19 11.33
C GLU A 205 0.07 -26.45 12.61
N ARG A 206 0.96 -25.45 12.54
CA ARG A 206 1.30 -24.59 13.69
C ARG A 206 0.16 -23.61 13.98
N VAL A 207 -0.45 -23.03 12.95
CA VAL A 207 -1.63 -22.15 13.08
C VAL A 207 -2.77 -22.87 13.82
N ARG A 208 -3.07 -24.14 13.49
CA ARG A 208 -4.11 -24.91 14.19
C ARG A 208 -3.84 -25.12 15.68
N ARG A 209 -2.57 -25.04 16.10
CA ARG A 209 -2.13 -25.22 17.49
C ARG A 209 -1.87 -23.89 18.21
N TYR A 210 -1.92 -22.77 17.48
CA TYR A 210 -1.68 -21.44 18.02
C TYR A 210 -2.68 -21.14 19.14
N LYS A 211 -2.16 -20.74 20.30
CA LYS A 211 -2.99 -20.32 21.43
C LYS A 211 -2.79 -18.82 21.61
N LYS A 212 -3.83 -18.06 21.29
CA LYS A 212 -3.79 -16.61 21.44
C LYS A 212 -3.41 -16.24 22.87
N SER A 213 -2.30 -15.52 23.02
CA SER A 213 -1.89 -15.01 24.33
C SER A 213 -2.90 -13.98 24.82
N ASN A 214 -3.38 -14.13 26.06
CA ASN A 214 -4.30 -13.17 26.70
C ASN A 214 -3.62 -11.86 27.12
N ARG A 215 -2.33 -11.65 26.78
CA ARG A 215 -1.66 -10.37 27.04
C ARG A 215 -2.24 -9.35 26.07
N ASN A 216 -2.81 -8.27 26.62
CA ASN A 216 -3.48 -7.16 25.93
C ASN A 216 -2.56 -6.38 24.97
N GLY A 217 -2.03 -7.01 23.92
CA GLY A 217 -1.36 -6.33 22.80
C GLY A 217 0.01 -5.71 23.10
N GLU A 218 0.55 -5.87 24.32
CA GLU A 218 1.87 -5.35 24.69
C GLU A 218 2.94 -6.42 24.44
N GLY A 219 3.69 -6.28 23.34
CA GLY A 219 4.88 -7.08 23.03
C GLY A 219 4.75 -8.03 21.83
N VAL A 220 5.86 -8.70 21.52
CA VAL A 220 5.96 -9.64 20.39
C VAL A 220 5.21 -10.93 20.73
N ASP A 221 4.28 -11.32 19.87
CA ASP A 221 3.61 -12.62 19.97
C ASP A 221 4.48 -13.72 19.36
N HIS A 222 5.38 -14.28 20.17
CA HIS A 222 6.30 -15.32 19.72
C HIS A 222 5.60 -16.59 19.23
N GLU A 223 4.45 -16.96 19.80
CA GLU A 223 3.67 -18.11 19.32
C GLU A 223 3.16 -17.87 17.89
N TRP A 224 2.65 -16.66 17.63
CA TRP A 224 2.24 -16.27 16.28
C TRP A 224 3.43 -16.24 15.32
N VAL A 225 4.58 -15.68 15.74
CA VAL A 225 5.81 -15.65 14.93
C VAL A 225 6.23 -17.06 14.50
N HIS A 226 6.14 -18.06 15.40
CA HIS A 226 6.45 -19.45 15.07
C HIS A 226 5.53 -20.08 14.01
N CYS A 227 4.35 -19.50 13.77
CA CYS A 227 3.44 -19.94 12.72
C CYS A 227 3.90 -19.53 11.31
N TRP A 228 4.87 -18.63 11.18
CA TRP A 228 5.40 -18.19 9.89
C TRP A 228 6.69 -18.93 9.53
N ASP A 229 6.74 -19.47 8.31
CA ASP A 229 7.90 -20.20 7.78
C ASP A 229 8.92 -19.25 7.11
N GLY A 230 10.19 -19.65 7.16
CA GLY A 230 11.30 -18.98 6.47
C GLY A 230 11.63 -17.57 6.97
N GLN A 231 11.20 -17.21 8.18
CA GLN A 231 11.55 -15.93 8.80
C GLN A 231 12.70 -16.10 9.78
N ASP A 232 13.63 -15.15 9.75
CA ASP A 232 14.53 -14.93 10.88
C ASP A 232 13.66 -14.57 12.10
N PRO A 233 13.79 -15.26 13.26
CA PRO A 233 13.07 -14.93 14.48
C PRO A 233 13.19 -13.46 14.91
N THR A 234 14.21 -12.75 14.42
CA THR A 234 14.43 -11.32 14.66
C THR A 234 13.56 -10.40 13.80
N ASP A 235 13.03 -10.84 12.65
CA ASP A 235 12.07 -10.07 11.81
C ASP A 235 10.61 -10.43 12.13
N TYR A 236 10.23 -10.30 13.40
CA TYR A 236 8.85 -10.52 13.83
C TYR A 236 7.84 -9.56 13.16
N LYS A 237 8.30 -8.45 12.58
CA LYS A 237 7.46 -7.49 11.86
C LYS A 237 6.90 -8.06 10.55
N ALA A 238 7.53 -9.09 9.99
CA ALA A 238 7.01 -9.84 8.84
C ALA A 238 5.86 -10.79 9.18
N CYS A 239 5.62 -11.05 10.48
CA CYS A 239 4.62 -11.95 11.03
C CYS A 239 3.36 -11.18 11.42
N TYR A 240 2.71 -10.58 10.43
CA TYR A 240 1.60 -9.66 10.64
C TYR A 240 0.31 -10.36 11.08
N LYS A 241 -0.58 -9.60 11.72
CA LYS A 241 -1.90 -10.04 12.20
C LYS A 241 -3.06 -9.30 11.56
N SER A 242 -2.78 -8.14 10.95
CA SER A 242 -3.68 -7.43 10.06
C SER A 242 -2.99 -7.16 8.73
N THR A 243 -3.74 -7.19 7.63
CA THR A 243 -3.27 -6.82 6.30
C THR A 243 -4.32 -6.02 5.55
N LEU A 244 -3.87 -5.04 4.78
CA LEU A 244 -4.65 -4.26 3.83
C LEU A 244 -3.93 -4.30 2.49
N ILE A 245 -4.59 -4.89 1.49
CA ILE A 245 -4.06 -5.05 0.12
C ILE A 245 -4.94 -4.25 -0.82
N ILE A 246 -4.35 -3.25 -1.47
CA ILE A 246 -5.05 -2.30 -2.31
C ILE A 246 -4.57 -2.47 -3.75
N PRO A 247 -5.48 -2.71 -4.71
CA PRO A 247 -5.11 -2.86 -6.11
C PRO A 247 -4.68 -1.53 -6.72
N MET A 248 -3.54 -1.53 -7.40
CA MET A 248 -3.11 -0.45 -8.29
C MET A 248 -3.89 -0.58 -9.60
N THR A 249 -4.99 0.15 -9.69
CA THR A 249 -5.96 0.06 -10.80
C THR A 249 -6.34 1.47 -11.25
N LEU A 250 -6.99 1.57 -12.40
CA LEU A 250 -7.68 2.80 -12.83
C LEU A 250 -9.15 2.80 -12.39
N MET A 251 -9.48 2.09 -11.29
CA MET A 251 -10.85 1.68 -10.93
C MET A 251 -11.87 2.81 -10.87
N ASN A 252 -11.44 4.04 -10.63
CA ASN A 252 -12.34 5.18 -10.40
C ASN A 252 -12.65 5.99 -11.67
N ASN A 253 -12.10 5.63 -12.84
CA ASN A 253 -12.39 6.33 -14.10
C ASN A 253 -13.34 5.51 -14.98
N ASN A 254 -14.64 5.66 -14.75
CA ASN A 254 -15.69 5.11 -15.62
C ASN A 254 -15.70 5.70 -17.04
N ASP A 255 -14.98 6.81 -17.25
CA ASP A 255 -15.00 7.59 -18.49
C ASP A 255 -13.72 7.43 -19.34
N LEU A 256 -12.94 6.36 -19.11
CA LEU A 256 -11.79 6.08 -19.98
C LEU A 256 -12.26 5.68 -21.39
N PRO A 257 -11.70 6.28 -22.46
CA PRO A 257 -12.05 5.90 -23.82
C PRO A 257 -11.83 4.39 -24.06
N SER A 258 -12.79 3.73 -24.70
CA SER A 258 -12.72 2.28 -24.98
C SER A 258 -11.43 1.89 -25.71
N GLY A 259 -11.02 2.66 -26.72
CA GLY A 259 -9.78 2.41 -27.46
C GLY A 259 -8.50 2.55 -26.64
N PHE A 260 -8.53 3.30 -25.52
CA PHE A 260 -7.43 3.31 -24.56
C PHE A 260 -7.42 2.00 -23.77
N MET A 261 -8.56 1.63 -23.18
CA MET A 261 -8.72 0.39 -22.42
C MET A 261 -8.40 -0.84 -23.26
N ASP A 262 -8.79 -0.90 -24.53
CA ASP A 262 -8.48 -2.03 -25.43
C ASP A 262 -6.97 -2.23 -25.63
N LYS A 263 -6.19 -1.14 -25.61
CA LYS A 263 -4.73 -1.20 -25.73
C LYS A 263 -4.06 -1.56 -24.41
N ILE A 264 -4.51 -0.96 -23.31
CA ILE A 264 -3.86 -1.12 -22.00
C ILE A 264 -4.34 -2.34 -21.21
N ALA A 265 -5.55 -2.84 -21.46
CA ALA A 265 -6.15 -4.00 -20.81
C ALA A 265 -6.00 -5.30 -21.61
N LYS A 266 -5.33 -5.26 -22.77
CA LYS A 266 -5.20 -6.44 -23.65
C LYS A 266 -4.59 -7.62 -22.89
N GLY A 267 -5.39 -8.69 -22.71
CA GLY A 267 -5.00 -9.91 -21.99
C GLY A 267 -5.37 -9.93 -20.51
N HIS A 268 -6.12 -8.98 -19.98
CA HIS A 268 -6.74 -9.07 -18.66
C HIS A 268 -8.13 -9.73 -18.80
N LYS A 269 -8.40 -10.76 -17.99
CA LYS A 269 -9.68 -11.52 -18.04
C LYS A 269 -10.87 -10.73 -17.48
N SER A 270 -10.61 -9.72 -16.65
CA SER A 270 -11.63 -8.84 -16.09
C SER A 270 -11.60 -7.48 -16.79
N LYS A 271 -12.72 -6.75 -16.75
CA LYS A 271 -12.77 -5.33 -17.18
C LYS A 271 -11.85 -4.41 -16.36
N ARG A 272 -11.18 -4.93 -15.33
CA ARG A 272 -10.34 -4.19 -14.39
C ARG A 272 -8.88 -4.61 -14.57
N THR A 273 -8.10 -3.74 -15.21
CA THR A 273 -6.65 -3.93 -15.30
C THR A 273 -6.00 -3.64 -13.96
N ASN A 274 -5.56 -4.70 -13.28
CA ASN A 274 -4.75 -4.60 -12.07
C ASN A 274 -3.27 -4.61 -12.45
N TRP A 275 -2.58 -3.51 -12.16
CA TRP A 275 -1.16 -3.31 -12.43
C TRP A 275 -0.26 -3.79 -11.30
N GLY A 276 -0.81 -4.01 -10.11
CA GLY A 276 -0.12 -4.54 -8.94
C GLY A 276 -0.84 -4.20 -7.63
N PHE A 277 -0.16 -4.29 -6.51
CA PHE A 277 -0.73 -4.16 -5.18
C PHE A 277 0.13 -3.28 -4.29
N VAL A 278 -0.51 -2.37 -3.57
CA VAL A 278 0.05 -1.75 -2.36
C VAL A 278 -0.41 -2.61 -1.20
N CYS A 279 0.53 -3.22 -0.46
CA CYS A 279 0.20 -4.03 0.71
C CYS A 279 0.72 -3.34 1.97
N LEU A 280 -0.12 -3.32 2.99
CA LEU A 280 0.12 -2.74 4.30
C LEU A 280 -0.10 -3.83 5.33
N ASP A 281 0.93 -4.16 6.09
CA ASP A 281 0.92 -5.28 7.03
C ASP A 281 1.23 -4.77 8.44
N SER A 282 0.38 -5.09 9.41
CA SER A 282 0.55 -4.69 10.82
C SER A 282 0.62 -5.91 11.73
N ILE A 283 1.52 -5.86 12.72
CA ILE A 283 1.65 -6.90 13.75
C ILE A 283 0.48 -6.89 14.75
N LYS A 284 -0.31 -5.82 14.77
CA LYS A 284 -1.51 -5.70 15.62
C LYS A 284 -2.74 -6.23 14.90
N GLU A 285 -3.65 -6.85 15.64
CA GLU A 285 -5.01 -7.11 15.20
C GLU A 285 -5.84 -5.82 15.28
N GLY A 286 -6.90 -5.72 14.48
CA GLY A 286 -7.81 -4.57 14.49
C GLY A 286 -7.13 -3.25 14.11
N PHE A 287 -6.00 -3.31 13.41
CA PHE A 287 -5.17 -2.13 13.20
C PHE A 287 -5.76 -1.14 12.19
N PHE A 288 -6.28 -1.66 11.08
CA PHE A 288 -6.74 -0.85 9.97
C PHE A 288 -8.20 -0.41 10.14
N LEU A 289 -8.48 0.84 9.81
CA LEU A 289 -9.80 1.44 9.77
C LEU A 289 -10.28 1.45 8.32
N ASP A 290 -11.37 0.71 8.07
CA ASP A 290 -11.90 0.49 6.73
C ASP A 290 -12.11 1.80 5.96
N ASP A 291 -12.79 2.79 6.55
CA ASP A 291 -13.13 4.02 5.85
C ASP A 291 -11.92 4.91 5.51
N ILE A 292 -10.92 5.02 6.40
CA ILE A 292 -9.87 6.04 6.24
C ILE A 292 -8.61 5.44 5.62
N ASP A 293 -8.18 4.27 6.07
CA ASP A 293 -6.92 3.66 5.62
C ASP A 293 -7.01 3.17 4.19
N VAL A 294 -8.16 2.60 3.83
CA VAL A 294 -8.44 2.16 2.47
C VAL A 294 -8.41 3.35 1.51
N ASN A 295 -9.06 4.46 1.87
CA ASN A 295 -9.10 5.65 1.04
C ASN A 295 -7.70 6.27 0.82
N ILE A 296 -6.91 6.40 1.89
CA ILE A 296 -5.55 6.92 1.78
C ILE A 296 -4.66 5.97 0.98
N GLY A 297 -4.81 4.67 1.19
CA GLY A 297 -4.08 3.68 0.43
C GLY A 297 -4.48 3.65 -1.05
N TYR A 298 -5.74 3.90 -1.41
CA TYR A 298 -6.18 4.07 -2.80
C TYR A 298 -5.57 5.31 -3.44
N ILE A 299 -5.50 6.45 -2.74
CA ILE A 299 -4.83 7.65 -3.27
C ILE A 299 -3.41 7.31 -3.71
N VAL A 300 -2.67 6.57 -2.88
CA VAL A 300 -1.30 6.16 -3.23
C VAL A 300 -1.29 5.11 -4.33
N ALA A 301 -2.15 4.09 -4.27
CA ALA A 301 -2.21 3.03 -5.27
C ALA A 301 -2.56 3.57 -6.68
N ASP A 302 -3.50 4.52 -6.75
CA ASP A 302 -3.91 5.17 -7.99
C ASP A 302 -2.77 6.00 -8.58
N MET A 303 -2.06 6.78 -7.75
CA MET A 303 -0.87 7.53 -8.20
C MET A 303 0.23 6.61 -8.71
N LEU A 304 0.50 5.51 -8.00
CA LEU A 304 1.50 4.52 -8.40
C LEU A 304 1.13 3.80 -9.69
N SER A 305 -0.16 3.53 -9.92
CA SER A 305 -0.65 2.88 -11.13
C SER A 305 -0.28 3.65 -12.41
N MET A 306 -0.23 4.99 -12.33
CA MET A 306 0.10 5.85 -13.46
C MET A 306 1.50 5.58 -14.01
N TYR A 307 2.49 5.36 -13.14
CA TYR A 307 3.86 5.06 -13.56
C TYR A 307 3.96 3.69 -14.24
N TYR A 308 3.23 2.68 -13.75
CA TYR A 308 3.15 1.37 -14.40
C TYR A 308 2.55 1.45 -15.79
N ILE A 309 1.43 2.17 -15.93
CA ILE A 309 0.78 2.37 -17.23
C ILE A 309 1.73 3.06 -18.20
N LYS A 310 2.46 4.08 -17.74
CA LYS A 310 3.46 4.77 -18.57
C LYS A 310 4.58 3.81 -19.00
N SER A 311 5.17 3.07 -18.08
CA SER A 311 6.18 2.06 -18.42
C SER A 311 5.65 1.08 -19.47
N TYR A 312 4.46 0.52 -19.26
CA TYR A 312 3.79 -0.41 -20.18
C TYR A 312 3.50 0.20 -21.57
N ILE A 313 3.17 1.50 -21.63
CA ILE A 313 2.99 2.22 -22.90
C ILE A 313 4.30 2.28 -23.69
N TYR A 314 5.42 2.54 -23.02
CA TYR A 314 6.73 2.69 -23.66
C TYR A 314 7.47 1.35 -23.88
N THR A 315 7.01 0.26 -23.26
CA THR A 315 7.54 -1.10 -23.46
C THR A 315 6.56 -1.95 -24.27
N ASP A 316 5.63 -2.65 -23.60
CA ASP A 316 4.87 -3.77 -24.13
C ASP A 316 3.93 -3.39 -25.28
N THR A 317 3.32 -2.20 -25.22
CA THR A 317 2.42 -1.71 -26.29
C THR A 317 3.15 -0.88 -27.34
N SER A 318 4.43 -0.58 -27.13
CA SER A 318 5.20 0.24 -28.05
C SER A 318 5.68 -0.57 -29.24
N ARG A 319 5.20 -0.23 -30.43
CA ARG A 319 5.67 -0.83 -31.69
C ARG A 319 7.20 -0.73 -31.84
N THR A 320 7.78 0.44 -31.56
CA THR A 320 9.22 0.64 -31.65
C THR A 320 10.00 -0.26 -30.70
N TYR A 321 9.55 -0.41 -29.46
CA TYR A 321 10.19 -1.29 -28.48
C TYR A 321 10.12 -2.76 -28.92
N ASN A 322 8.97 -3.17 -29.44
CA ASN A 322 8.75 -4.53 -29.94
C ASN A 322 9.59 -4.82 -31.19
N GLU A 323 9.69 -3.87 -32.13
CA GLU A 323 10.58 -3.97 -33.30
C GLU A 323 12.05 -4.06 -32.87
N ALA A 324 12.49 -3.22 -31.92
CA ALA A 324 13.85 -3.28 -31.37
C ALA A 324 14.15 -4.64 -30.73
N THR A 325 13.24 -5.15 -29.91
CA THR A 325 13.39 -6.46 -29.26
C THR A 325 13.44 -7.60 -30.27
N THR A 326 12.68 -7.50 -31.37
CA THR A 326 12.70 -8.49 -32.46
C THR A 326 14.03 -8.45 -33.20
N PHE A 327 14.53 -7.26 -33.54
CA PHE A 327 15.83 -7.06 -34.19
C PHE A 327 16.99 -7.62 -33.35
N LEU A 328 16.96 -7.42 -32.04
CA LEU A 328 17.96 -7.98 -31.13
C LEU A 328 17.93 -9.52 -31.04
N ARG A 329 16.81 -10.15 -31.41
CA ARG A 329 16.63 -11.61 -31.40
C ARG A 329 16.86 -12.27 -32.77
N SER A 330 16.82 -11.51 -33.86
CA SER A 330 17.13 -12.06 -35.19
C SER A 330 18.58 -12.52 -35.22
N LYS A 331 18.82 -13.68 -35.83
CA LYS A 331 20.15 -14.26 -36.00
C LYS A 331 20.97 -13.37 -36.92
#